data_AF-X0TWN6-F1
#
_entry.id   AF-X0TWN6-F1
#
_cell.length_a   1.000
_cell.length_b   1.000
_cell.length_c   1.000
_cell.angle_alpha   90.00
_cell.angle_beta   90.00
_cell.angle_gamma   90.00
#
_symmetry.space_group_name_H-M   'P 1'
#
loop_
_entity.id
_entity.type
_entity.pdbx_description
1 polymer ?
#
loop_
_entity_poly.entity_id
_entity_poly.type
_entity_poly.pdbx_seq_one_letter_code
_entity_poly.pdbx_strand_id
1 'polypeptide(L)'
;NLFDGKVKEGGKFIISKAELDVIPAFIKEDSVIPFNLSSDFKLFSHIGNEVEIQNLCLIINLTELAKFTFNEGSGFKGSIRAVKKGKITRIDIKDIAYDYSLRVYSNGIPVKVFADNVVMQNKKGFKKGSWSICENVILIIPDEITKNIKIEYK
;
A
#
# COMPACT_ATOMS: atom_id res chain seq x y z
N ASN A 1 -4.79 0.71 -12.93
CA ASN A 1 -4.14 1.97 -13.35
C ASN A 1 -3.86 2.73 -12.07
N LEU A 2 -2.63 3.21 -11.91
CA LEU A 2 -2.14 3.82 -10.67
C LEU A 2 -2.93 5.06 -10.26
N PHE A 3 -3.49 5.79 -11.22
CA PHE A 3 -4.14 7.08 -10.99
C PHE A 3 -5.65 6.97 -10.75
N ASP A 4 -6.35 6.12 -11.51
CA ASP A 4 -7.82 6.01 -11.45
C ASP A 4 -8.34 4.68 -10.87
N GLY A 5 -7.42 3.79 -10.46
CA GLY A 5 -7.76 2.49 -9.90
C GLY A 5 -8.37 1.49 -10.88
N LYS A 6 -8.56 1.82 -12.17
CA LYS A 6 -9.21 0.91 -13.13
C LYS A 6 -8.34 -0.30 -13.42
N VAL A 7 -8.93 -1.48 -13.34
CA VAL A 7 -8.28 -2.76 -13.65
C VAL A 7 -8.28 -3.00 -15.16
N LYS A 8 -7.19 -3.56 -15.68
CA LYS A 8 -7.06 -3.99 -17.07
C LYS A 8 -6.49 -5.40 -17.10
N GLU A 9 -7.10 -6.27 -17.88
CA GLU A 9 -6.56 -7.60 -18.14
C GLU A 9 -5.25 -7.49 -18.94
N GLY A 10 -4.26 -8.29 -18.56
CA GLY A 10 -3.00 -8.42 -19.28
C GLY A 10 -3.09 -9.30 -20.53
N GLY A 11 -1.95 -9.47 -21.21
CA GLY A 11 -1.81 -10.39 -22.35
C GLY A 11 -2.41 -9.89 -23.67
N LYS A 12 -2.79 -8.61 -23.75
CA LYS A 12 -3.42 -8.00 -24.92
C LYS A 12 -2.82 -6.61 -25.16
N PHE A 13 -2.79 -6.20 -26.41
CA PHE A 13 -2.57 -4.79 -26.73
C PHE A 13 -3.77 -3.98 -26.24
N ILE A 14 -3.49 -2.89 -25.54
CA ILE A 14 -4.52 -1.98 -25.04
C ILE A 14 -4.34 -0.60 -25.65
N ILE A 15 -5.44 0.02 -26.04
CA ILE A 15 -5.48 1.45 -26.37
C ILE A 15 -5.95 2.18 -25.11
N SER A 16 -5.09 3.01 -24.54
CA SER A 16 -5.42 3.85 -23.40
C SER A 16 -5.53 5.30 -23.87
N LYS A 17 -6.72 5.86 -23.83
CA LYS A 17 -6.90 7.31 -24.02
C LYS A 17 -6.31 8.03 -22.81
N ALA A 18 -5.52 9.06 -23.06
CA ALA A 18 -4.93 9.91 -22.06
C ALA A 18 -5.03 11.37 -22.53
N GLU A 19 -5.28 12.28 -21.59
CA GLU A 19 -5.16 13.72 -21.83
C GLU A 19 -3.67 14.11 -21.97
N LEU A 20 -3.39 15.32 -22.43
CA LEU A 20 -2.02 15.77 -22.73
C LEU A 20 -1.09 15.77 -21.51
N ASP A 21 -1.66 15.86 -20.31
CA ASP A 21 -0.98 15.87 -19.02
C ASP A 21 -1.00 14.50 -18.30
N VAL A 22 -1.53 13.45 -18.95
CA VAL A 22 -1.67 12.12 -18.36
C VAL A 22 -0.77 11.11 -19.06
N ILE A 23 0.04 10.40 -18.28
CA ILE A 23 0.76 9.21 -18.74
C ILE A 23 0.12 7.97 -18.12
N PRO A 24 -0.42 7.02 -18.91
CA PRO A 24 -0.97 5.79 -18.35
C PRO A 24 0.09 4.95 -17.63
N ALA A 25 -0.10 4.72 -16.33
CA ALA A 25 0.75 3.83 -15.53
C ALA A 25 -0.09 2.71 -14.90
N PHE A 26 0.43 1.48 -14.96
CA PHE A 26 -0.24 0.28 -14.46
C PHE A 26 0.62 -0.40 -13.40
N ILE A 27 -0.02 -0.79 -12.29
CA ILE A 27 0.60 -1.59 -11.24
C ILE A 27 0.35 -3.06 -11.59
N LYS A 28 1.41 -3.86 -11.61
CA LYS A 28 1.31 -5.31 -11.82
C LYS A 28 0.57 -5.97 -10.66
N GLU A 29 -0.17 -7.04 -10.91
CA GLU A 29 -0.69 -7.91 -9.85
C GLU A 29 0.46 -8.51 -9.04
N ASP A 30 0.17 -8.84 -7.79
CA ASP A 30 1.10 -9.44 -6.83
C ASP A 30 2.42 -8.65 -6.68
N SER A 31 2.29 -7.32 -6.64
CA SER A 31 3.41 -6.41 -6.51
C SER A 31 3.31 -5.52 -5.28
N VAL A 32 4.47 -5.07 -4.80
CA VAL A 32 4.58 -4.00 -3.82
C VAL A 32 5.45 -2.90 -4.39
N ILE A 33 4.98 -1.67 -4.31
CA ILE A 33 5.69 -0.49 -4.82
C ILE A 33 5.89 0.49 -3.65
N PRO A 34 7.14 0.86 -3.31
CA PRO A 34 7.41 1.87 -2.32
C PRO A 34 7.24 3.28 -2.91
N PHE A 35 6.69 4.18 -2.11
CA PHE A 35 6.60 5.62 -2.37
C PHE A 35 7.09 6.38 -1.14
N ASN A 36 7.77 7.50 -1.35
CA ASN A 36 7.95 8.52 -0.31
C ASN A 36 6.78 9.50 -0.40
N LEU A 37 6.01 9.66 0.67
CA LEU A 37 4.88 10.58 0.71
C LEU A 37 5.16 11.75 1.64
N SER A 38 4.50 12.88 1.38
CA SER A 38 4.40 14.00 2.30
C SER A 38 3.57 13.61 3.53
N SER A 39 3.60 14.47 4.55
CA SER A 39 2.89 14.30 5.82
C SER A 39 1.36 14.22 5.70
N ASP A 40 0.79 14.59 4.55
CA ASP A 40 -0.64 14.43 4.26
C ASP A 40 -1.01 13.02 3.75
N PHE A 41 -0.02 12.15 3.54
CA PHE A 41 -0.16 10.76 3.06
C PHE A 41 -0.92 10.61 1.73
N LYS A 42 -1.06 11.69 0.96
CA LYS A 42 -1.70 11.66 -0.36
C LYS A 42 -0.69 11.27 -1.42
N LEU A 43 -1.15 10.53 -2.43
CA LEU A 43 -0.35 10.27 -3.62
C LEU A 43 -0.18 11.56 -4.42
N PHE A 44 0.99 11.73 -5.02
CA PHE A 44 1.32 12.86 -5.91
C PHE A 44 1.37 14.24 -5.25
N SER A 45 1.25 14.31 -3.92
CA SER A 45 1.57 15.52 -3.18
C SER A 45 3.06 15.84 -3.30
N HIS A 46 3.38 17.14 -3.29
CA HIS A 46 4.75 17.60 -3.43
C HIS A 46 5.58 17.23 -2.18
N ILE A 47 6.61 16.41 -2.37
CA ILE A 47 7.53 15.96 -1.31
C ILE A 47 8.85 16.74 -1.26
N GLY A 48 9.02 17.74 -2.12
CA GLY A 48 10.29 18.45 -2.28
C GLY A 48 11.36 17.61 -2.99
N ASN A 49 12.62 17.98 -2.76
CA ASN A 49 13.82 17.31 -3.28
C ASN A 49 14.64 16.64 -2.17
N GLU A 50 14.01 16.38 -1.02
CA GLU A 50 14.66 15.72 0.10
C GLU A 50 14.98 14.25 -0.27
N VAL A 51 16.21 13.84 0.03
CA VAL A 51 16.68 12.48 -0.22
C VAL A 51 16.22 11.53 0.90
N GLU A 52 15.86 12.08 2.06
CA GLU A 52 15.41 11.33 3.22
C GLU A 52 13.93 10.89 3.08
N ILE A 53 13.64 9.68 3.52
CA ILE A 53 12.28 9.14 3.51
C ILE A 53 11.50 9.79 4.65
N GLN A 54 10.49 10.59 4.29
CA GLN A 54 9.62 11.24 5.27
C GLN A 54 8.51 10.29 5.73
N ASN A 55 7.77 9.71 4.78
CA ASN A 55 6.71 8.74 5.07
C ASN A 55 6.75 7.62 4.03
N LEU A 56 7.22 6.44 4.43
CA LEU A 56 7.24 5.28 3.55
C LEU A 56 5.80 4.82 3.30
N CYS A 57 5.34 4.84 2.06
CA CYS A 57 4.08 4.21 1.67
C CYS A 57 4.35 2.98 0.83
N LEU A 58 3.77 1.85 1.21
CA LEU A 58 3.85 0.62 0.45
C LEU A 58 2.50 0.37 -0.21
N ILE A 59 2.45 0.58 -1.52
CA ILE A 59 1.30 0.20 -2.33
C ILE A 59 1.39 -1.29 -2.62
N ILE A 60 0.35 -2.04 -2.25
CA ILE A 60 0.28 -3.49 -2.38
C ILE A 60 -0.89 -3.83 -3.29
N ASN A 61 -0.62 -4.39 -4.47
CA ASN A 61 -1.65 -4.97 -5.33
C ASN A 61 -1.61 -6.48 -5.20
N LEU A 62 -2.59 -7.07 -4.52
CA LEU A 62 -2.52 -8.46 -4.06
C LEU A 62 -3.70 -9.29 -4.55
N THR A 63 -3.37 -10.34 -5.32
CA THR A 63 -4.28 -11.43 -5.68
C THR A 63 -4.01 -12.66 -4.83
N GLU A 64 -2.75 -13.05 -4.68
CA GLU A 64 -2.33 -14.22 -3.90
C GLU A 64 -1.12 -13.96 -3.01
N LEU A 65 0.01 -13.56 -3.59
CA LEU A 65 1.29 -13.42 -2.89
C LEU A 65 2.14 -12.30 -3.52
N ALA A 66 2.32 -11.22 -2.79
CA ALA A 66 3.27 -10.18 -3.13
C ALA A 66 4.48 -10.24 -2.18
N LYS A 67 5.69 -10.11 -2.74
CA LYS A 67 6.93 -10.00 -1.96
C LYS A 67 7.74 -8.83 -2.48
N PHE A 68 8.36 -8.11 -1.58
CA PHE A 68 9.27 -7.05 -1.94
C PHE A 68 10.34 -6.90 -0.86
N THR A 69 11.51 -6.48 -1.30
CA THR A 69 12.67 -6.21 -0.45
C THR A 69 13.24 -4.90 -0.94
N PHE A 70 13.33 -3.91 -0.05
CA PHE A 70 14.00 -2.66 -0.36
C PHE A 70 15.36 -2.66 0.30
N ASN A 71 16.30 -2.06 -0.41
CA ASN A 71 17.66 -1.82 0.07
C ASN A 71 17.86 -0.32 0.01
N GLU A 72 17.97 0.30 1.17
CA GLU A 72 18.38 1.69 1.25
C GLU A 72 19.90 1.73 1.16
N GLY A 73 20.45 2.64 0.35
CA GLY A 73 21.90 2.67 0.04
C GLY A 73 22.83 2.76 1.26
N SER A 74 22.28 3.05 2.45
CA SER A 74 22.92 3.01 3.77
C SER A 74 23.23 1.58 4.29
N GLY A 75 22.81 0.53 3.59
CA GLY A 75 22.94 -0.87 4.01
C GLY A 75 21.72 -1.39 4.78
N PHE A 76 20.69 -0.57 4.96
CA PHE A 76 19.43 -0.96 5.56
C PHE A 76 18.60 -1.80 4.58
N LYS A 77 18.10 -2.95 5.03
CA LYS A 77 17.33 -3.88 4.20
C LYS A 77 16.04 -4.28 4.90
N GLY A 78 14.93 -3.75 4.42
CA GLY A 78 13.60 -4.16 4.85
C GLY A 78 12.92 -5.07 3.85
N SER A 79 11.96 -5.87 4.33
CA SER A 79 11.17 -6.72 3.47
C SER A 79 9.70 -6.77 3.89
N ILE A 80 8.87 -6.97 2.89
CA ILE A 80 7.44 -7.12 3.04
C ILE A 80 6.95 -8.34 2.26
N ARG A 81 6.05 -9.07 2.89
CA ARG A 81 5.40 -10.23 2.30
C ARG A 81 3.91 -10.16 2.59
N ALA A 82 3.12 -9.96 1.55
CA ALA A 82 1.67 -9.97 1.65
C ALA A 82 1.11 -11.26 1.04
N VAL A 83 0.16 -11.90 1.72
CA VAL A 83 -0.48 -13.14 1.29
C VAL A 83 -1.99 -13.04 1.48
N LYS A 84 -2.76 -13.35 0.45
CA LYS A 84 -4.21 -13.50 0.52
C LYS A 84 -4.59 -14.99 0.53
N LYS A 85 -5.39 -15.39 1.51
CA LYS A 85 -5.96 -16.74 1.62
C LYS A 85 -7.44 -16.62 1.97
N GLY A 86 -8.31 -16.87 0.99
CA GLY A 86 -9.75 -16.68 1.14
C GLY A 86 -10.09 -15.26 1.59
N LYS A 87 -10.81 -15.13 2.70
CA LYS A 87 -11.25 -13.84 3.27
C LYS A 87 -10.22 -13.18 4.20
N ILE A 88 -8.95 -13.58 4.12
CA ILE A 88 -7.89 -13.03 4.97
C ILE A 88 -6.70 -12.61 4.12
N THR A 89 -6.24 -11.38 4.32
CA THR A 89 -4.90 -10.93 3.89
C THR A 89 -4.01 -10.83 5.12
N ARG A 90 -2.79 -11.37 5.04
CA ARG A 90 -1.72 -11.20 6.03
C ARG A 90 -0.55 -10.50 5.38
N ILE A 91 0.03 -9.52 6.05
CA ILE A 91 1.17 -8.75 5.60
C ILE A 91 2.23 -8.83 6.70
N ASP A 92 3.34 -9.47 6.39
CA ASP A 92 4.49 -9.59 7.27
C ASP A 92 5.51 -8.54 6.87
N ILE A 93 5.96 -7.76 7.85
CA ILE A 93 6.85 -6.62 7.69
C ILE A 93 8.08 -6.89 8.57
N LYS A 94 9.26 -6.87 7.95
CA LYS A 94 10.52 -7.15 8.63
C LYS A 94 11.50 -6.03 8.35
N ASP A 95 12.20 -5.64 9.41
CA ASP A 95 13.34 -4.74 9.33
C ASP A 95 12.97 -3.45 8.59
N ILE A 96 11.84 -2.83 8.95
CA ILE A 96 11.46 -1.46 8.56
C ILE A 96 11.55 -0.61 9.82
N ALA A 97 12.43 0.40 9.82
CA ALA A 97 12.74 1.23 10.97
C ALA A 97 12.05 2.60 10.94
N TYR A 98 11.27 2.85 9.89
CA TYR A 98 10.56 4.11 9.65
C TYR A 98 9.07 3.93 9.86
N ASP A 99 8.40 5.03 10.19
CA ASP A 99 6.96 5.10 10.06
C ASP A 99 6.55 4.78 8.63
N TYR A 100 5.51 3.96 8.49
CA TYR A 100 5.01 3.56 7.19
C TYR A 100 3.48 3.59 7.14
N SER A 101 2.98 3.67 5.91
CA SER A 101 1.58 3.47 5.59
C SER A 101 1.44 2.39 4.53
N LEU A 102 0.33 1.67 4.54
CA LEU A 102 0.01 0.68 3.52
C LEU A 102 -1.20 1.13 2.71
N ARG A 103 -1.13 0.91 1.40
CA ARG A 103 -2.23 1.07 0.46
C ARG A 103 -2.49 -0.27 -0.19
N VAL A 104 -3.48 -1.00 0.33
CA VAL A 104 -3.77 -2.37 -0.12
C VAL A 104 -4.93 -2.34 -1.11
N TYR A 105 -4.63 -2.61 -2.38
CA TYR A 105 -5.61 -2.94 -3.39
C TYR A 105 -6.02 -4.40 -3.20
N SER A 106 -7.29 -4.62 -2.86
CA SER A 106 -7.83 -5.95 -2.66
C SER A 106 -9.30 -5.98 -3.04
N ASN A 107 -9.69 -7.05 -3.74
CA ASN A 107 -11.09 -7.35 -4.00
C ASN A 107 -11.75 -7.81 -2.69
N GLY A 108 -12.55 -6.95 -2.07
CA GLY A 108 -13.36 -7.27 -0.89
C GLY A 108 -13.60 -6.07 0.02
N ILE A 109 -14.68 -6.13 0.82
CA ILE A 109 -14.98 -5.12 1.85
C ILE A 109 -14.30 -5.55 3.15
N PRO A 110 -13.27 -4.82 3.65
CA PRO A 110 -12.66 -5.13 4.94
C PRO A 110 -13.66 -4.94 6.08
N VAL A 111 -13.72 -5.90 6.98
CA VAL A 111 -14.54 -5.84 8.21
C VAL A 111 -13.70 -5.53 9.43
N LYS A 112 -12.46 -6.03 9.47
CA LYS A 112 -11.50 -5.81 10.57
C LYS A 112 -10.09 -5.73 10.03
N VAL A 113 -9.30 -4.83 10.62
CA VAL A 113 -7.87 -4.74 10.40
C VAL A 113 -7.19 -4.86 11.75
N PHE A 114 -6.12 -5.63 11.81
CA PHE A 114 -5.30 -5.83 12.99
C PHE A 114 -3.86 -5.41 12.69
N ALA A 115 -3.21 -4.80 13.67
CA ALA A 115 -1.77 -4.57 13.68
C ALA A 115 -1.19 -5.26 14.92
N ASP A 116 -0.28 -6.22 14.72
CA ASP A 116 0.30 -7.06 15.78
C ASP A 116 -0.75 -7.64 16.76
N ASN A 117 -1.86 -8.13 16.20
CA ASN A 117 -3.04 -8.67 16.90
C ASN A 117 -3.93 -7.65 17.64
N VAL A 118 -3.62 -6.36 17.58
CA VAL A 118 -4.48 -5.28 18.10
C VAL A 118 -5.45 -4.83 17.02
N VAL A 119 -6.75 -4.75 17.34
CA VAL A 119 -7.77 -4.28 16.40
C VAL A 119 -7.59 -2.78 16.15
N MET A 120 -7.42 -2.40 14.88
CA MET A 120 -7.30 -1.01 14.48
C MET A 120 -8.67 -0.34 14.33
N GLN A 121 -8.72 0.96 14.61
CA GLN A 121 -9.96 1.73 14.51
C GLN A 121 -10.24 2.13 13.06
N ASN A 122 -11.50 1.97 12.61
CA ASN A 122 -11.94 2.49 11.31
C ASN A 122 -12.22 3.99 11.45
N LYS A 123 -11.34 4.83 10.92
CA LYS A 123 -11.47 6.30 10.96
C LYS A 123 -11.22 6.87 9.58
N LYS A 124 -12.12 7.73 9.11
CA LYS A 124 -11.92 8.45 7.84
C LYS A 124 -10.66 9.35 7.92
N GLY A 125 -9.94 9.41 6.81
CA GLY A 125 -8.77 10.27 6.61
C GLY A 125 -7.44 9.58 6.95
N PHE A 126 -6.38 10.38 7.01
CA PHE A 126 -5.01 9.94 7.24
C PHE A 126 -4.64 10.11 8.72
N LYS A 127 -5.02 9.14 9.57
CA LYS A 127 -4.74 9.17 11.01
C LYS A 127 -3.94 7.94 11.43
N LYS A 128 -2.91 8.14 12.25
CA LYS A 128 -2.16 7.05 12.90
C LYS A 128 -3.08 6.17 13.75
N GLY A 129 -2.70 4.90 13.90
CA GLY A 129 -3.48 3.87 14.59
C GLY A 129 -4.82 3.53 13.94
N SER A 130 -5.00 3.84 12.65
CA SER A 130 -6.29 3.69 11.98
C SER A 130 -6.20 3.07 10.59
N TRP A 131 -7.36 2.62 10.13
CA TRP A 131 -7.56 2.21 8.74
C TRP A 131 -8.82 2.86 8.17
N SER A 132 -8.87 3.00 6.86
CA SER A 132 -10.06 3.43 6.13
C SER A 132 -10.09 2.87 4.71
N ILE A 133 -11.27 2.97 4.09
CA ILE A 133 -11.41 2.75 2.65
C ILE A 133 -11.43 4.12 1.99
N CYS A 134 -10.47 4.35 1.10
CA CYS A 134 -10.43 5.52 0.24
C CYS A 134 -10.53 5.02 -1.20
N GLU A 135 -11.65 5.34 -1.85
CA GLU A 135 -11.99 4.83 -3.18
C GLU A 135 -12.03 3.29 -3.20
N ASN A 136 -11.01 2.65 -3.78
CA ASN A 136 -10.89 1.19 -3.91
C ASN A 136 -9.65 0.65 -3.18
N VAL A 137 -9.09 1.42 -2.25
CA VAL A 137 -7.86 1.08 -1.52
C VAL A 137 -8.14 1.06 -0.04
N ILE A 138 -7.62 0.03 0.63
CA ILE A 138 -7.57 0.00 2.09
C ILE A 138 -6.31 0.73 2.50
N LEU A 139 -6.50 1.91 3.11
CA LEU A 139 -5.44 2.69 3.71
C LEU A 139 -5.24 2.24 5.15
N ILE A 140 -4.02 1.91 5.53
CA ILE A 140 -3.65 1.47 6.87
C ILE A 140 -2.47 2.31 7.33
N ILE A 141 -2.62 2.97 8.48
CA ILE A 141 -1.58 3.81 9.08
C ILE A 141 -1.42 3.32 10.53
N PRO A 142 -0.44 2.46 10.80
CA PRO A 142 -0.11 2.04 12.16
C PRO A 142 0.27 3.23 13.05
N ASP A 143 0.09 3.08 14.36
CA ASP A 143 0.53 4.09 15.34
C ASP A 143 2.02 3.97 15.66
N GLU A 144 2.52 2.74 15.62
CA GLU A 144 3.90 2.35 15.86
C GLU A 144 4.38 1.40 14.76
N ILE A 145 5.69 1.11 14.73
CA ILE A 145 6.26 0.15 13.80
C ILE A 145 5.72 -1.24 14.12
N THR A 146 4.80 -1.73 13.29
CA THR A 146 4.21 -3.07 13.44
C THR A 146 4.84 -4.10 12.51
N LYS A 147 4.86 -5.36 12.94
CA LYS A 147 5.48 -6.47 12.19
C LYS A 147 4.47 -7.30 11.40
N ASN A 148 3.21 -7.27 11.80
CA ASN A 148 2.15 -8.01 11.15
C ASN A 148 0.90 -7.14 11.01
N ILE A 149 0.37 -7.08 9.77
CA ILE A 149 -0.98 -6.58 9.49
C ILE A 149 -1.85 -7.74 9.03
N LYS A 150 -3.06 -7.83 9.58
CA LYS A 150 -4.08 -8.79 9.14
C LYS A 150 -5.35 -8.04 8.75
N ILE A 151 -5.88 -8.32 7.57
CA ILE A 151 -7.14 -7.78 7.07
C ILE A 151 -8.12 -8.94 6.91
N GLU A 152 -9.30 -8.81 7.51
CA GLU A 152 -10.42 -9.72 7.33
C GLU A 152 -11.47 -9.07 6.42
N TYR A 153 -12.00 -9.83 5.47
CA TYR A 153 -13.01 -9.37 4.52
C TYR A 153 -14.36 -10.03 4.78
N LYS A 154 -15.44 -9.36 4.36
CA LYS A 154 -16.80 -9.91 4.37
C LYS A 154 -16.94 -11.15 3.48
#